data_AF-A0A7G6YBQ5-F1
#
_entry.id   AF-A0A7G6YBQ5-F1
#
_cell.length_a   1.000
_cell.length_b   1.000
_cell.length_c   1.000
_cell.angle_alpha   90.00
_cell.angle_beta   90.00
_cell.angle_gamma   90.00
#
_symmetry.space_group_name_H-M   'P 1'
#
loop_
_entity.id
_entity.type
_entity.pdbx_description
1 polymer ?
#
loop_
_entity_poly.entity_id
_entity_poly.type
_entity_poly.pdbx_seq_one_letter_code
_entity_poly.pdbx_strand_id
1 'polypeptide(L)'
;MLIEFDGDAEIRADLIQVATTDPAQFVHAAQRARDEKARARTKADAEADLVARGYLILDSDPGYYDTEYTRISELLTTDDQRVTAEHIENLDGRAAHVRVYADGDANISYFLRDANAAGFHTYGGSQPKSGPMTDEEKAERRTLIANNKAWASAETVRREWLATLLSRKALPKDAAVVIAKGLTIHRQAISTATRDGNELAHHLLGLEPSGYFGNDKLAALIEQSPAKAQHVALAVVLGACESVTRKQTWRYPSSTDADYFTLLAGWGYNLSDVEQIVTAGESANAEGDAASVNAEPSAGD
;
A
#
# COMPACT_ATOMS: atom_id res chain seq x y z
N MET A 1 0.83 13.96 40.15
CA MET A 1 1.54 13.12 39.16
C MET A 1 1.62 11.65 39.54
N LEU A 2 1.85 11.26 40.80
CA LEU A 2 1.73 9.85 41.21
C LEU A 2 0.30 9.45 41.66
N ILE A 3 -0.52 10.42 42.08
CA ILE A 3 -1.89 10.20 42.61
C ILE A 3 -2.82 9.51 41.58
N GLU A 4 -2.61 9.73 40.28
CA GLU A 4 -3.41 9.10 39.21
C GLU A 4 -3.13 7.58 39.04
N PHE A 5 -2.08 7.07 39.69
CA PHE A 5 -1.67 5.67 39.71
C PHE A 5 -1.82 5.03 41.10
N ASP A 6 -2.52 5.66 42.04
CA ASP A 6 -2.66 5.12 43.42
C ASP A 6 -3.35 3.74 43.49
N GLY A 7 -4.08 3.36 42.44
CA GLY A 7 -4.67 2.01 42.30
C GLY A 7 -3.74 0.95 41.71
N ASP A 8 -2.51 1.31 41.34
CA ASP A 8 -1.55 0.42 40.69
C ASP A 8 -0.17 0.51 41.38
N ALA A 9 0.07 -0.43 42.29
CA ALA A 9 1.25 -0.43 43.15
C ALA A 9 2.55 -0.68 42.36
N GLU A 10 2.48 -1.44 41.26
CA GLU A 10 3.64 -1.74 40.42
C GLU A 10 4.05 -0.51 39.60
N ILE A 11 3.11 0.13 38.90
CA ILE A 11 3.38 1.37 38.16
C ILE A 11 3.93 2.45 39.09
N ARG A 12 3.40 2.54 40.31
CA ARG A 12 3.87 3.51 41.30
C ARG A 12 5.30 3.24 41.75
N ALA A 13 5.66 1.98 42.00
CA ALA A 13 7.02 1.59 42.36
C ALA A 13 8.02 1.94 41.25
N ASP A 14 7.68 1.64 39.99
CA ASP A 14 8.50 1.96 38.83
C ASP A 14 8.70 3.47 38.65
N LEU A 15 7.63 4.26 38.79
CA LEU A 15 7.72 5.72 38.70
C LEU A 15 8.53 6.35 39.83
N ILE A 16 8.46 5.81 41.06
CA ILE A 16 9.31 6.24 42.18
C ILE A 16 10.77 5.89 41.92
N GLN A 17 11.05 4.71 41.38
CA GLN A 17 12.39 4.30 41.01
C GLN A 17 12.97 5.24 39.96
N VAL A 18 12.24 5.51 38.87
CA VAL A 18 12.68 6.45 37.81
C VAL A 18 12.91 7.85 38.39
N ALA A 19 12.02 8.34 39.26
CA ALA A 19 12.21 9.64 39.91
C ALA A 19 13.47 9.71 40.78
N THR A 20 13.98 8.58 41.26
CA THR A 20 15.16 8.49 42.13
C THR A 20 16.45 8.25 41.35
N THR A 21 16.39 7.44 40.28
CA THR A 21 17.58 7.04 39.51
C THR A 21 17.85 7.92 38.30
N ASP A 22 16.81 8.42 37.62
CA ASP A 22 16.90 9.31 36.47
C ASP A 22 15.68 10.26 36.41
N PRO A 23 15.68 11.35 37.19
CA PRO A 23 14.55 12.28 37.27
C PRO A 23 14.16 12.89 35.93
N ALA A 24 15.08 13.00 34.97
CA ALA A 24 14.78 13.55 33.63
C ALA A 24 13.85 12.62 32.83
N GLN A 25 13.88 11.31 33.09
CA GLN A 25 13.01 10.33 32.44
C GLN A 25 11.61 10.24 33.08
N PHE A 26 11.40 10.86 34.24
CA PHE A 26 10.16 10.74 35.00
C PHE A 26 8.91 11.16 34.20
N VAL A 27 9.00 12.26 33.45
CA VAL A 27 7.88 12.75 32.62
C VAL A 27 7.53 11.75 31.51
N HIS A 28 8.54 11.16 30.86
CA HIS A 28 8.35 10.14 29.83
C HIS A 28 7.80 8.83 30.40
N ALA A 29 8.33 8.38 31.54
CA ALA A 29 7.85 7.19 32.24
C ALA A 29 6.39 7.35 32.68
N ALA A 30 6.03 8.50 33.24
CA ALA A 30 4.65 8.81 33.61
C ALA A 30 3.71 8.81 32.40
N GLN A 31 4.13 9.35 31.25
CA GLN A 31 3.31 9.33 30.04
C GLN A 31 3.11 7.89 29.51
N ARG A 32 4.18 7.08 29.44
CA ARG A 32 4.06 5.66 29.05
C ARG A 32 3.09 4.90 29.95
N ALA A 33 3.10 5.16 31.26
CA ALA A 33 2.19 4.55 32.20
C ALA A 33 0.73 4.98 31.96
N ARG A 34 0.46 6.24 31.58
CA ARG A 34 -0.88 6.68 31.17
C ARG A 34 -1.34 5.97 29.90
N ASP A 35 -0.47 5.90 28.90
CA ASP A 35 -0.77 5.27 27.61
C ASP A 35 -1.04 3.77 27.78
N GLU A 36 -0.24 3.07 28.60
CA GLU A 36 -0.45 1.66 28.91
C GLU A 36 -1.77 1.42 29.65
N LYS A 37 -2.07 2.24 30.66
CA LYS A 37 -3.34 2.16 31.39
C LYS A 37 -4.54 2.41 30.50
N ALA A 38 -4.45 3.37 29.58
CA ALA A 38 -5.49 3.64 28.59
C ALA A 38 -5.69 2.44 27.66
N ARG A 39 -4.61 1.86 27.11
CA ARG A 39 -4.67 0.69 26.24
C ARG A 39 -5.20 -0.56 26.93
N ALA A 40 -4.76 -0.82 28.17
CA ALA A 40 -5.25 -1.93 28.97
C ALA A 40 -6.75 -1.79 29.25
N ARG A 41 -7.23 -0.57 29.52
CA ARG A 41 -8.65 -0.30 29.67
C ARG A 41 -9.43 -0.53 28.37
N THR A 42 -8.98 0.01 27.24
CA THR A 42 -9.62 -0.21 25.94
C THR A 42 -9.68 -1.71 25.59
N LYS A 43 -8.60 -2.45 25.85
CA LYS A 43 -8.56 -3.90 25.65
C LYS A 43 -9.59 -4.60 26.53
N ALA A 44 -9.59 -4.31 27.83
CA ALA A 44 -10.52 -4.93 28.78
C ALA A 44 -11.99 -4.60 28.46
N ASP A 45 -12.30 -3.36 28.07
CA ASP A 45 -13.66 -2.95 27.69
C ASP A 45 -14.13 -3.70 26.43
N ALA A 46 -13.25 -3.87 25.43
CA ALA A 46 -13.57 -4.62 24.20
C ALA A 46 -13.69 -6.13 24.45
N GLU A 47 -12.82 -6.72 25.27
CA GLU A 47 -12.91 -8.13 25.67
C GLU A 47 -14.20 -8.41 26.45
N ALA A 48 -14.58 -7.50 27.36
CA ALA A 48 -15.82 -7.62 28.12
C ALA A 48 -17.08 -7.59 27.22
N ASP A 49 -17.11 -6.71 26.20
CA ASP A 49 -18.20 -6.67 25.21
C ASP A 49 -18.31 -8.00 24.44
N LEU A 50 -17.17 -8.51 23.95
CA LEU A 50 -17.11 -9.77 23.21
C LEU A 50 -17.53 -10.97 24.06
N VAL A 51 -17.09 -11.04 25.32
CA VAL A 51 -17.53 -12.06 26.27
C VAL A 51 -19.03 -11.97 26.52
N ALA A 52 -19.58 -10.77 26.69
CA ALA A 52 -21.02 -10.58 26.85
C ALA A 52 -21.82 -11.05 25.63
N ARG A 53 -21.23 -11.00 24.43
CA ARG A 53 -21.78 -11.52 23.16
C ARG A 53 -21.52 -13.02 22.93
N GLY A 54 -20.85 -13.69 23.86
CA GLY A 54 -20.61 -15.14 23.84
C GLY A 54 -19.39 -15.58 23.04
N TYR A 55 -18.46 -14.67 22.71
CA TYR A 55 -17.19 -15.01 22.08
C TYR A 55 -16.20 -15.57 23.12
N LEU A 56 -15.44 -16.59 22.73
CA LEU A 56 -14.23 -16.96 23.46
C LEU A 56 -13.11 -15.96 23.15
N ILE A 57 -12.48 -15.37 24.16
CA ILE A 57 -11.29 -14.53 23.95
C ILE A 57 -10.05 -15.42 23.85
N LEU A 58 -9.31 -15.26 22.75
CA LEU A 58 -8.03 -15.92 22.55
C LEU A 58 -6.92 -15.04 23.13
N ASP A 59 -5.97 -15.66 23.84
CA ASP A 59 -4.82 -14.97 24.45
C ASP A 59 -3.78 -14.52 23.41
N SER A 60 -3.77 -15.14 22.24
CA SER A 60 -2.88 -14.85 21.12
C SER A 60 -3.63 -14.89 19.79
N ASP A 61 -3.06 -14.25 18.78
CA ASP A 61 -3.55 -14.33 17.39
C ASP A 61 -3.08 -15.66 16.77
N PRO A 62 -3.98 -16.58 16.40
CA PRO A 62 -3.63 -17.85 15.78
C PRO A 62 -2.73 -17.68 14.56
N GLY A 63 -1.59 -18.38 14.57
CA GLY A 63 -0.63 -18.38 13.46
C GLY A 63 -1.02 -19.34 12.34
N TYR A 64 -0.30 -19.31 11.23
CA TYR A 64 -0.58 -20.13 10.03
C TYR A 64 -0.70 -21.64 10.28
N TYR A 65 -0.01 -22.17 11.30
CA TYR A 65 -0.04 -23.59 11.66
C TYR A 65 -1.07 -23.93 12.74
N ASP A 66 -1.76 -22.93 13.28
CA ASP A 66 -2.84 -23.13 14.23
C ASP A 66 -4.14 -23.37 13.43
N THR A 67 -4.55 -24.63 13.39
CA THR A 67 -5.74 -25.05 12.65
C THR A 67 -6.98 -25.17 13.54
N GLU A 68 -6.89 -24.85 14.83
CA GLU A 68 -8.02 -24.95 15.74
C GLU A 68 -9.07 -23.86 15.44
N TYR A 69 -8.63 -22.68 15.00
CA TYR A 69 -9.50 -21.54 14.73
C TYR A 69 -9.20 -20.94 13.36
N THR A 70 -10.22 -20.84 12.50
CA THR A 70 -10.09 -20.21 11.18
C THR A 70 -10.53 -18.75 11.25
N ARG A 71 -9.70 -17.83 10.72
CA ARG A 71 -10.01 -16.39 10.69
C ARG A 71 -11.13 -16.10 9.68
N ILE A 72 -12.16 -15.36 10.08
CA ILE A 72 -13.32 -15.15 9.19
C ILE A 72 -12.99 -14.35 7.92
N SER A 73 -11.94 -13.53 7.93
CA SER A 73 -11.50 -12.79 6.74
C SER A 73 -10.99 -13.69 5.62
N GLU A 74 -10.69 -14.95 5.92
CA GLU A 74 -10.24 -15.97 4.98
C GLU A 74 -11.40 -16.85 4.48
N LEU A 75 -12.59 -16.67 5.06
CA LEU A 75 -13.79 -17.44 4.78
C LEU A 75 -14.75 -16.71 3.84
N LEU A 76 -15.43 -17.52 3.04
CA LEU A 76 -16.51 -17.15 2.15
C LEU A 76 -17.78 -17.92 2.52
N THR A 77 -18.93 -17.28 2.33
CA THR A 77 -20.24 -17.93 2.31
C THR A 77 -20.38 -18.81 1.08
N THR A 78 -21.41 -19.66 1.05
CA THR A 78 -21.74 -20.50 -0.11
C THR A 78 -21.97 -19.70 -1.41
N ASP A 79 -22.31 -18.42 -1.29
CA ASP A 79 -22.51 -17.50 -2.41
C ASP A 79 -21.25 -16.66 -2.74
N ASP A 80 -20.07 -17.13 -2.31
CA ASP A 80 -18.77 -16.49 -2.49
C ASP A 80 -18.65 -15.07 -1.87
N GLN A 81 -19.47 -14.74 -0.87
CA GLN A 81 -19.38 -13.46 -0.15
C GLN A 81 -18.45 -13.57 1.06
N ARG A 82 -17.73 -12.49 1.41
CA ARG A 82 -16.87 -12.48 2.59
C ARG A 82 -17.68 -12.69 3.88
N VAL A 83 -17.22 -13.59 4.74
CA VAL A 83 -17.80 -13.78 6.07
C VAL A 83 -17.49 -12.57 6.95
N THR A 84 -18.47 -12.15 7.75
CA THR A 84 -18.41 -10.98 8.64
C THR A 84 -18.76 -11.44 10.06
N ALA A 85 -18.55 -10.59 11.06
CA ALA A 85 -18.94 -10.90 12.44
C ALA A 85 -20.45 -11.20 12.56
N GLU A 86 -21.29 -10.51 11.78
CA GLU A 86 -22.75 -10.75 11.75
C GLU A 86 -23.10 -12.17 11.29
N HIS A 87 -22.37 -12.71 10.31
CA HIS A 87 -22.60 -14.07 9.79
C HIS A 87 -22.33 -15.16 10.84
N ILE A 88 -21.44 -14.91 11.79
CA ILE A 88 -21.07 -15.89 12.82
C ILE A 88 -21.79 -15.67 14.15
N GLU A 89 -22.48 -14.54 14.35
CA GLU A 89 -23.03 -14.07 15.64
C GLU A 89 -23.95 -15.06 16.35
N ASN A 90 -24.48 -16.09 15.68
CA ASN A 90 -25.33 -17.11 16.29
C ASN A 90 -24.75 -18.53 16.18
N LEU A 91 -23.49 -18.67 15.80
CA LEU A 91 -22.82 -19.97 15.65
C LEU A 91 -22.08 -20.36 16.93
N ASP A 92 -21.94 -21.65 17.15
CA ASP A 92 -21.08 -22.18 18.20
C ASP A 92 -19.60 -22.16 17.77
N GLY A 93 -18.69 -22.08 18.73
CA GLY A 93 -17.24 -22.08 18.47
C GLY A 93 -16.67 -20.77 17.96
N ARG A 94 -17.40 -19.65 18.15
CA ARG A 94 -16.89 -18.30 17.87
C ARG A 94 -15.79 -17.90 18.86
N ALA A 95 -14.73 -17.32 18.32
CA ALA A 95 -13.67 -16.73 19.12
C ALA A 95 -13.24 -15.37 18.57
N ALA A 96 -12.60 -14.57 19.41
CA ALA A 96 -12.05 -13.28 19.03
C ALA A 96 -10.71 -13.05 19.72
N HIS A 97 -9.82 -12.32 19.05
CA HIS A 97 -8.57 -11.84 19.64
C HIS A 97 -8.57 -10.30 19.59
N VAL A 98 -8.33 -9.67 20.73
CA VAL A 98 -8.30 -8.21 20.87
C VAL A 98 -6.85 -7.73 20.99
N ARG A 99 -6.47 -6.82 20.12
CA ARG A 99 -5.18 -6.14 20.15
C ARG A 99 -5.38 -4.64 20.12
N VAL A 100 -4.74 -3.92 21.05
CA VAL A 100 -4.72 -2.45 21.05
C VAL A 100 -3.34 -1.99 20.61
N TYR A 101 -3.26 -1.22 19.52
CA TYR A 101 -1.99 -0.68 19.03
C TYR A 101 -1.64 0.63 19.75
N ALA A 102 -0.52 1.25 19.37
CA ALA A 102 -0.06 2.49 20.00
C ALA A 102 -0.99 3.69 19.74
N ASP A 103 -1.85 3.61 18.72
CA ASP A 103 -2.90 4.59 18.41
C ASP A 103 -4.07 4.56 19.39
N GLY A 104 -4.21 3.50 20.19
CA GLY A 104 -5.18 3.39 21.28
C GLY A 104 -6.50 2.71 20.89
N ASP A 105 -6.70 2.37 19.62
CA ASP A 105 -7.92 1.72 19.14
C ASP A 105 -7.85 0.19 19.31
N ALA A 106 -8.97 -0.42 19.70
CA ALA A 106 -9.12 -1.87 19.74
C ALA A 106 -9.27 -2.43 18.32
N ASN A 107 -8.32 -3.26 17.91
CA ASN A 107 -8.41 -4.09 16.72
C ASN A 107 -8.88 -5.50 17.10
N ILE A 108 -10.01 -5.91 16.54
CA ILE A 108 -10.63 -7.20 16.83
C ILE A 108 -10.52 -8.11 15.62
N SER A 109 -9.87 -9.26 15.80
CA SER A 109 -9.87 -10.35 14.82
C SER A 109 -10.88 -11.40 15.26
N TYR A 110 -11.74 -11.84 14.35
CA TYR A 110 -12.78 -12.84 14.62
C TYR A 110 -12.44 -14.19 13.99
N PHE A 111 -12.78 -15.27 14.69
CA PHE A 111 -12.44 -16.64 14.34
C PHE A 111 -13.59 -17.61 14.60
N LEU A 112 -13.54 -18.75 13.92
CA LEU A 112 -14.51 -19.84 14.07
C LEU A 112 -13.78 -21.20 14.05
N ARG A 113 -14.08 -22.06 15.03
CA ARG A 113 -13.41 -23.37 15.19
C ARG A 113 -13.72 -24.34 14.04
N ASP A 114 -14.99 -24.47 13.66
CA ASP A 114 -15.44 -25.44 12.65
C ASP A 114 -16.15 -24.77 11.46
N ALA A 115 -15.41 -23.92 10.74
CA ALA A 115 -15.95 -23.13 9.62
C ALA A 115 -16.66 -23.96 8.53
N ASN A 116 -16.11 -25.14 8.20
CA ASN A 116 -16.72 -26.05 7.22
C ASN A 116 -18.05 -26.63 7.71
N ALA A 117 -18.16 -26.95 9.01
CA ALA A 117 -19.41 -27.45 9.59
C ALA A 117 -20.51 -26.37 9.60
N ALA A 118 -20.10 -25.10 9.68
CA ALA A 118 -20.97 -23.93 9.53
C ALA A 118 -21.28 -23.56 8.06
N GLY A 119 -20.74 -24.29 7.08
CA GLY A 119 -21.02 -24.09 5.65
C GLY A 119 -20.15 -23.02 4.97
N PHE A 120 -19.07 -22.56 5.60
CA PHE A 120 -18.11 -21.64 4.99
C PHE A 120 -16.95 -22.37 4.31
N HIS A 121 -16.26 -21.69 3.37
CA HIS A 121 -15.07 -22.22 2.69
C HIS A 121 -13.99 -21.14 2.49
N THR A 122 -12.75 -21.52 2.18
CA THR A 122 -11.62 -20.58 2.06
C THR A 122 -11.40 -20.02 0.64
N TYR A 123 -10.76 -18.85 0.56
CA TYR A 123 -10.35 -18.19 -0.69
C TYR A 123 -9.27 -19.01 -1.42
N GLY A 124 -9.69 -19.92 -2.31
CA GLY A 124 -8.81 -20.84 -3.03
C GLY A 124 -9.40 -22.24 -3.23
N GLY A 125 -10.46 -22.58 -2.48
CA GLY A 125 -11.34 -23.71 -2.78
C GLY A 125 -12.25 -23.43 -3.98
N SER A 126 -11.71 -22.88 -5.07
CA SER A 126 -12.50 -22.64 -6.27
C SER A 126 -12.83 -23.99 -6.90
N GLN A 127 -14.12 -24.33 -6.96
CA GLN A 127 -14.58 -25.27 -7.97
C GLN A 127 -14.12 -24.77 -9.34
N PRO A 128 -13.45 -25.59 -10.16
CA PRO A 128 -13.05 -25.18 -11.49
C PRO A 128 -14.31 -24.91 -12.33
N LYS A 129 -14.51 -23.67 -12.77
CA LYS A 129 -15.45 -23.36 -13.85
C LYS A 129 -14.88 -23.92 -15.16
N SER A 130 -15.09 -25.22 -15.37
CA SER A 130 -14.78 -25.88 -16.64
C SER A 130 -16.00 -25.81 -17.55
N GLY A 131 -16.01 -24.82 -18.45
CA GLY A 131 -16.89 -24.73 -19.61
C GLY A 131 -16.08 -24.32 -20.84
N PRO A 132 -16.48 -24.73 -22.06
CA PRO A 132 -15.83 -24.28 -23.29
C PRO A 132 -15.99 -22.76 -23.44
N MET A 133 -14.88 -22.04 -23.66
CA MET A 133 -14.89 -20.57 -23.83
C MET A 133 -15.79 -20.16 -25.00
N THR A 134 -16.61 -19.12 -24.79
CA THR A 134 -17.40 -18.47 -25.83
C THR A 134 -16.48 -17.75 -26.84
N ASP A 135 -17.00 -17.41 -28.02
CA ASP A 135 -16.19 -16.72 -29.04
C ASP A 135 -15.84 -15.28 -28.63
N GLU A 136 -16.67 -14.64 -27.80
CA GLU A 136 -16.40 -13.34 -27.16
C GLU A 136 -15.25 -13.46 -26.16
N GLU A 137 -15.28 -14.45 -25.27
CA GLU A 137 -14.18 -14.71 -24.31
C GLU A 137 -12.86 -15.02 -25.03
N LYS A 138 -12.92 -15.73 -26.17
CA LYS A 138 -11.74 -15.94 -27.02
C LYS A 138 -11.23 -14.64 -27.64
N ALA A 139 -12.12 -13.73 -28.06
CA ALA A 139 -11.72 -12.43 -28.61
C ALA A 139 -11.06 -11.55 -27.56
N GLU A 140 -11.65 -11.45 -26.36
CA GLU A 140 -11.06 -10.74 -25.23
C GLU A 140 -9.70 -11.32 -24.84
N ARG A 141 -9.58 -12.65 -24.81
CA ARG A 141 -8.30 -13.31 -24.53
C ARG A 141 -7.25 -13.00 -25.59
N ARG A 142 -7.61 -12.92 -26.88
CA ARG A 142 -6.69 -12.54 -27.96
C ARG A 142 -6.18 -11.11 -27.77
N THR A 143 -7.07 -10.16 -27.49
CA THR A 143 -6.70 -8.76 -27.22
C THR A 143 -5.80 -8.66 -25.99
N LEU A 144 -6.12 -9.38 -24.91
CA LEU A 144 -5.32 -9.41 -23.70
C LEU A 144 -3.90 -9.91 -23.96
N ILE A 145 -3.75 -11.00 -24.71
CA ILE A 145 -2.43 -11.55 -25.06
C ILE A 145 -1.64 -10.55 -25.93
N ALA A 146 -2.30 -9.94 -26.92
CA ALA A 146 -1.67 -8.97 -27.81
C ALA A 146 -1.17 -7.73 -27.04
N ASN A 147 -2.02 -7.13 -26.20
CA ASN A 147 -1.67 -5.96 -25.40
C ASN A 147 -0.58 -6.28 -24.36
N ASN A 148 -0.65 -7.43 -23.69
CA ASN A 148 0.37 -7.83 -22.73
C ASN A 148 1.74 -8.09 -23.40
N LYS A 149 1.74 -8.56 -24.66
CA LYS A 149 2.95 -8.71 -25.46
C LYS A 149 3.49 -7.35 -25.89
N ALA A 150 2.63 -6.45 -26.38
CA ALA A 150 3.00 -5.09 -26.75
C ALA A 150 3.57 -4.33 -25.54
N TRP A 151 2.98 -4.50 -24.35
CA TRP A 151 3.44 -3.86 -23.12
C TRP A 151 4.87 -4.25 -22.77
N ALA A 152 5.19 -5.55 -22.84
CA ALA A 152 6.53 -6.04 -22.56
C ALA A 152 7.58 -5.45 -23.52
N SER A 153 7.24 -5.29 -24.79
CA SER A 153 8.11 -4.62 -25.76
C SER A 153 8.25 -3.13 -25.48
N ALA A 154 7.15 -2.45 -25.17
CA ALA A 154 7.12 -1.03 -24.87
C ALA A 154 7.93 -0.68 -23.61
N GLU A 155 7.86 -1.52 -22.58
CA GLU A 155 8.64 -1.37 -21.34
C GLU A 155 10.15 -1.33 -21.61
N THR A 156 10.66 -2.22 -22.48
CA THR A 156 12.08 -2.20 -22.87
C THR A 156 12.45 -0.86 -23.53
N VAL A 157 11.67 -0.44 -24.53
CA VAL A 157 11.91 0.83 -25.26
C VAL A 157 11.84 2.03 -24.32
N ARG A 158 10.87 2.05 -23.41
CA ARG A 158 10.67 3.10 -22.42
C ARG A 158 11.85 3.21 -21.47
N ARG A 159 12.34 2.08 -20.94
CA ARG A 159 13.49 2.05 -20.03
C ARG A 159 14.79 2.48 -20.70
N GLU A 160 15.00 2.09 -21.95
CA GLU A 160 16.13 2.57 -22.76
C GLU A 160 16.05 4.09 -23.00
N TRP A 161 14.84 4.60 -23.28
CA TRP A 161 14.61 6.03 -23.43
C TRP A 161 14.87 6.80 -22.13
N LEU A 162 14.42 6.28 -20.97
CA LEU A 162 14.67 6.88 -19.66
C LEU A 162 16.16 6.92 -19.32
N ALA A 163 16.89 5.83 -19.56
CA ALA A 163 18.34 5.78 -19.37
C ALA A 163 19.03 6.83 -20.28
N THR A 164 18.59 6.93 -21.53
CA THR A 164 19.09 7.94 -22.47
C THR A 164 18.80 9.36 -21.96
N LEU A 165 17.58 9.63 -21.48
CA LEU A 165 17.19 10.93 -20.91
C LEU A 165 18.10 11.31 -19.74
N LEU A 166 18.32 10.38 -18.80
CA LEU A 166 19.12 10.61 -17.60
C LEU A 166 20.63 10.71 -17.89
N SER A 167 21.09 10.17 -19.02
CA SER A 167 22.49 10.34 -19.47
C SER A 167 22.79 11.76 -19.99
N ARG A 168 21.75 12.56 -20.33
CA ARG A 168 21.92 13.90 -20.91
C ARG A 168 22.57 14.87 -19.93
N LYS A 169 23.33 15.83 -20.47
CA LYS A 169 23.99 16.88 -19.68
C LYS A 169 22.98 17.77 -18.94
N ALA A 170 21.88 18.13 -19.61
CA ALA A 170 20.81 18.93 -19.04
C ALA A 170 19.53 18.09 -18.91
N LEU A 171 18.90 18.17 -17.74
CA LEU A 171 17.60 17.57 -17.47
C LEU A 171 16.47 18.46 -18.04
N PRO A 172 15.25 17.92 -18.18
CA PRO A 172 14.06 18.72 -18.46
C PRO A 172 13.93 19.91 -17.49
N LYS A 173 13.45 21.06 -18.00
CA LYS A 173 13.41 22.32 -17.23
C LYS A 173 12.53 22.21 -15.97
N ASP A 174 11.54 21.34 -16.01
CA ASP A 174 10.58 21.05 -14.97
C ASP A 174 10.98 19.86 -14.09
N ALA A 175 12.21 19.32 -14.21
CA ALA A 175 12.67 18.17 -13.43
C ALA A 175 12.49 18.37 -11.91
N ALA A 176 12.74 19.57 -11.38
CA ALA A 176 12.51 19.88 -9.97
C ALA A 176 11.03 19.77 -9.56
N VAL A 177 10.10 20.17 -10.45
CA VAL A 177 8.66 20.05 -10.24
C VAL A 177 8.26 18.58 -10.24
N VAL A 178 8.78 17.79 -11.18
CA VAL A 178 8.54 16.34 -11.23
C VAL A 178 9.04 15.65 -9.97
N ILE A 179 10.23 16.00 -9.49
CA ILE A 179 10.75 15.46 -8.24
C ILE A 179 9.80 15.78 -7.07
N ALA A 180 9.36 17.04 -6.95
CA ALA A 180 8.44 17.44 -5.90
C ALA A 180 7.09 16.70 -5.99
N LYS A 181 6.53 16.55 -7.19
CA LYS A 181 5.30 15.76 -7.44
C LYS A 181 5.50 14.28 -7.10
N GLY A 182 6.65 13.70 -7.45
CA GLY A 182 7.04 12.35 -7.07
C GLY A 182 6.93 12.11 -5.57
N LEU A 183 7.53 13.00 -4.78
CA LEU A 183 7.57 12.91 -3.32
C LEU A 183 6.22 13.18 -2.64
N THR A 184 5.29 13.86 -3.30
CA THR A 184 4.02 14.31 -2.69
C THR A 184 2.81 13.53 -3.21
N ILE A 185 2.63 13.48 -4.53
CA ILE A 185 1.51 12.84 -5.20
C ILE A 185 1.79 11.34 -5.38
N HIS A 186 2.97 10.99 -5.91
CA HIS A 186 3.34 9.60 -6.24
C HIS A 186 4.03 8.86 -5.08
N ARG A 187 3.77 9.29 -3.84
CA ARG A 187 4.44 8.81 -2.62
C ARG A 187 4.38 7.28 -2.42
N GLN A 188 3.33 6.61 -2.90
CA GLN A 188 3.20 5.16 -2.78
C GLN A 188 4.20 4.41 -3.67
N ALA A 189 4.40 4.89 -4.90
CA ALA A 189 5.42 4.36 -5.81
C ALA A 189 6.81 4.58 -5.21
N ILE A 190 7.10 5.79 -4.73
CA ILE A 190 8.37 6.13 -4.06
C ILE A 190 8.61 5.24 -2.84
N SER A 191 7.61 5.08 -1.97
CA SER A 191 7.74 4.27 -0.75
C SER A 191 8.05 2.82 -1.07
N THR A 192 7.48 2.27 -2.15
CA THR A 192 7.71 0.88 -2.57
C THR A 192 9.13 0.75 -3.13
N ALA A 193 9.49 1.59 -4.10
CA ALA A 193 10.82 1.55 -4.71
C ALA A 193 11.95 1.81 -3.70
N THR A 194 11.74 2.69 -2.73
CA THR A 194 12.73 2.95 -1.66
C THR A 194 12.93 1.74 -0.76
N ARG A 195 11.86 1.00 -0.43
CA ARG A 195 11.97 -0.26 0.33
C ARG A 195 12.80 -1.29 -0.43
N ASP A 196 12.64 -1.32 -1.75
CA ASP A 196 13.34 -2.23 -2.64
C ASP A 196 14.71 -1.68 -3.08
N GLY A 197 15.26 -0.68 -2.38
CA GLY A 197 16.61 -0.17 -2.63
C GLY A 197 16.79 0.62 -3.94
N ASN A 198 15.70 1.09 -4.54
CA ASN A 198 15.70 1.85 -5.80
C ASN A 198 16.46 1.13 -6.94
N GLU A 199 16.28 -0.19 -7.07
CA GLU A 199 16.97 -1.02 -8.09
C GLU A 199 16.86 -0.43 -9.50
N LEU A 200 15.66 0.01 -9.90
CA LEU A 200 15.49 0.56 -11.24
C LEU A 200 16.22 1.89 -11.44
N ALA A 201 16.32 2.73 -10.42
CA ALA A 201 17.09 3.97 -10.51
C ALA A 201 18.59 3.68 -10.70
N HIS A 202 19.12 2.64 -10.05
CA HIS A 202 20.48 2.16 -10.29
C HIS A 202 20.66 1.77 -11.76
N HIS A 203 19.78 0.90 -12.28
CA HIS A 203 19.85 0.45 -13.67
C HIS A 203 19.74 1.60 -14.68
N LEU A 204 18.83 2.55 -14.47
CA LEU A 204 18.65 3.72 -15.34
C LEU A 204 19.89 4.63 -15.37
N LEU A 205 20.71 4.63 -14.32
CA LEU A 205 21.97 5.38 -14.25
C LEU A 205 23.18 4.52 -14.65
N GLY A 206 22.98 3.30 -15.12
CA GLY A 206 24.06 2.38 -15.50
C GLY A 206 24.87 1.86 -14.32
N LEU A 207 24.25 1.81 -13.13
CA LEU A 207 24.85 1.30 -11.91
C LEU A 207 24.27 -0.09 -11.60
N GLU A 208 25.14 -1.00 -11.16
CA GLU A 208 24.71 -2.26 -10.56
C GLU A 208 24.01 -1.98 -9.22
N PRO A 209 22.84 -2.60 -8.91
CA PRO A 209 22.20 -2.43 -7.62
C PRO A 209 23.13 -2.71 -6.44
N SER A 210 22.88 -2.01 -5.34
CA SER A 210 23.68 -2.16 -4.12
C SER A 210 23.21 -3.39 -3.35
N GLY A 211 24.16 -4.23 -2.91
CA GLY A 211 23.83 -5.38 -2.07
C GLY A 211 23.42 -4.93 -0.65
N TYR A 212 22.68 -5.79 0.06
CA TYR A 212 22.08 -5.47 1.36
C TYR A 212 23.03 -4.89 2.43
N PHE A 213 24.32 -5.22 2.37
CA PHE A 213 25.34 -4.77 3.34
C PHE A 213 26.32 -3.72 2.77
N GLY A 214 26.13 -3.27 1.53
CA GLY A 214 27.01 -2.31 0.87
C GLY A 214 26.51 -0.86 1.01
N ASN A 215 27.43 0.09 0.88
CA ASN A 215 27.04 1.49 0.70
C ASN A 215 26.26 1.65 -0.61
N ASP A 216 25.18 2.43 -0.57
CA ASP A 216 24.35 2.68 -1.74
C ASP A 216 25.15 3.42 -2.83
N LYS A 217 25.18 2.88 -4.05
CA LYS A 217 25.97 3.44 -5.16
C LYS A 217 25.38 4.74 -5.71
N LEU A 218 24.09 5.01 -5.53
CA LEU A 218 23.50 6.32 -5.82
C LEU A 218 24.07 7.36 -4.84
N ALA A 219 24.19 7.01 -3.56
CA ALA A 219 24.81 7.89 -2.57
C ALA A 219 26.30 8.13 -2.91
N ALA A 220 27.04 7.08 -3.23
CA ALA A 220 28.44 7.19 -3.65
C ALA A 220 28.62 8.06 -4.91
N LEU A 221 27.69 8.00 -5.87
CA LEU A 221 27.69 8.86 -7.05
C LEU A 221 27.53 10.34 -6.68
N ILE A 222 26.65 10.65 -5.73
CA ILE A 222 26.44 12.03 -5.25
C ILE A 222 27.68 12.54 -4.52
N GLU A 223 28.30 11.72 -3.67
CA GLU A 223 29.52 12.08 -2.95
C GLU A 223 30.68 12.39 -3.91
N GLN A 224 30.86 11.58 -4.95
CA GLN A 224 31.90 11.78 -5.97
C GLN A 224 31.58 12.93 -6.92
N SER A 225 30.30 13.22 -7.15
CA SER A 225 29.85 14.23 -8.11
C SER A 225 28.57 14.92 -7.64
N PRO A 226 28.66 15.91 -6.73
CA PRO A 226 27.48 16.58 -6.17
C PRO A 226 26.58 17.25 -7.23
N ALA A 227 27.15 17.65 -8.37
CA ALA A 227 26.41 18.19 -9.51
C ALA A 227 25.41 17.18 -10.14
N LYS A 228 25.51 15.89 -9.82
CA LYS A 228 24.58 14.83 -10.24
C LYS A 228 23.43 14.59 -9.27
N ALA A 229 23.35 15.30 -8.15
CA ALA A 229 22.30 15.11 -7.15
C ALA A 229 20.88 15.19 -7.75
N GLN A 230 20.64 16.15 -8.64
CA GLN A 230 19.33 16.27 -9.30
C GLN A 230 19.05 15.13 -10.29
N HIS A 231 20.08 14.64 -11.01
CA HIS A 231 19.95 13.46 -11.89
C HIS A 231 19.58 12.21 -11.08
N VAL A 232 20.23 12.01 -9.92
CA VAL A 232 19.93 10.89 -9.03
C VAL A 232 18.52 11.00 -8.47
N ALA A 233 18.12 12.18 -7.96
CA ALA A 233 16.78 12.40 -7.44
C ALA A 233 15.69 12.15 -8.51
N LEU A 234 15.92 12.62 -9.74
CA LEU A 234 14.99 12.37 -10.84
C LEU A 234 14.93 10.89 -11.22
N ALA A 235 16.08 10.21 -11.27
CA ALA A 235 16.14 8.78 -11.56
C ALA A 235 15.39 7.93 -10.52
N VAL A 236 15.45 8.31 -9.24
CA VAL A 236 14.67 7.66 -8.17
C VAL A 236 13.17 7.84 -8.40
N VAL A 237 12.73 9.06 -8.72
CA VAL A 237 11.30 9.32 -8.96
C VAL A 237 10.78 8.60 -10.20
N LEU A 238 11.49 8.72 -11.33
CA LEU A 238 11.11 8.04 -12.57
C LEU A 238 11.18 6.52 -12.42
N GLY A 239 12.24 6.01 -11.79
CA GLY A 239 12.39 4.58 -11.50
C GLY A 239 11.28 4.05 -10.60
N ALA A 240 10.83 4.82 -9.62
CA ALA A 240 9.73 4.42 -8.75
C ALA A 240 8.38 4.36 -9.47
N CYS A 241 8.05 5.38 -10.28
CA CYS A 241 6.85 5.38 -11.10
C CYS A 241 6.89 4.23 -12.12
N GLU A 242 8.03 4.01 -12.76
CA GLU A 242 8.23 2.93 -13.73
C GLU A 242 8.11 1.53 -13.10
N SER A 243 8.64 1.33 -11.89
CA SER A 243 8.68 0.00 -11.24
C SER A 243 7.32 -0.50 -10.79
N VAL A 244 6.34 0.39 -10.57
CA VAL A 244 4.97 -0.01 -10.21
C VAL A 244 4.10 -0.31 -11.43
N THR A 245 4.57 0.03 -12.64
CA THR A 245 3.89 -0.34 -13.87
C THR A 245 4.00 -1.84 -14.15
N ARG A 246 2.98 -2.44 -14.77
CA ARG A 246 2.93 -3.87 -15.09
C ARG A 246 2.03 -4.13 -16.29
N LYS A 247 2.03 -5.36 -16.81
CA LYS A 247 1.20 -5.76 -17.97
C LYS A 247 -0.29 -5.46 -17.84
N GLN A 248 -0.82 -5.28 -16.63
CA GLN A 248 -2.23 -4.93 -16.39
C GLN A 248 -2.49 -3.42 -16.35
N THR A 249 -1.45 -2.58 -16.34
CA THR A 249 -1.55 -1.12 -16.20
C THR A 249 -2.37 -0.50 -17.33
N TRP A 250 -2.22 -0.96 -18.58
CA TRP A 250 -3.06 -0.46 -19.69
C TRP A 250 -4.56 -0.70 -19.49
N ARG A 251 -4.93 -1.74 -18.73
CA ARG A 251 -6.34 -2.11 -18.48
C ARG A 251 -6.91 -1.38 -17.26
N TYR A 252 -6.09 -1.16 -16.24
CA TYR A 252 -6.47 -0.54 -14.99
C TYR A 252 -5.41 0.48 -14.55
N PRO A 253 -5.28 1.62 -15.26
CA PRO A 253 -4.29 2.62 -14.92
C PRO A 253 -4.69 3.33 -13.63
N SER A 254 -3.72 3.53 -12.74
CA SER A 254 -3.85 4.46 -11.63
C SER A 254 -3.62 5.89 -12.12
N SER A 255 -3.97 6.89 -11.30
CA SER A 255 -3.62 8.30 -11.59
C SER A 255 -2.11 8.50 -11.69
N THR A 256 -1.31 7.76 -10.92
CA THR A 256 0.15 7.81 -11.02
C THR A 256 0.66 7.28 -12.36
N ASP A 257 0.03 6.24 -12.90
CA ASP A 257 0.39 5.73 -14.23
C ASP A 257 0.07 6.76 -15.31
N ALA A 258 -1.14 7.34 -15.29
CA ALA A 258 -1.57 8.32 -16.28
C ALA A 258 -0.71 9.59 -16.25
N ASP A 259 -0.49 10.18 -15.07
CA ASP A 259 0.41 11.33 -14.88
C ASP A 259 1.83 11.04 -15.39
N TYR A 260 2.35 9.84 -15.10
CA TYR A 260 3.68 9.42 -15.52
C TYR A 260 3.81 9.31 -17.03
N PHE A 261 2.90 8.60 -17.71
CA PHE A 261 2.94 8.46 -19.17
C PHE A 261 2.69 9.80 -19.88
N THR A 262 1.79 10.64 -19.36
CA THR A 262 1.57 12.01 -19.86
C THR A 262 2.84 12.86 -19.72
N LEU A 263 3.55 12.76 -18.60
CA LEU A 263 4.84 13.44 -18.40
C LEU A 263 5.89 12.99 -19.44
N LEU A 264 6.04 11.67 -19.63
CA LEU A 264 6.99 11.13 -20.60
C LEU A 264 6.70 11.65 -22.02
N ALA A 265 5.42 11.64 -22.41
CA ALA A 265 4.98 12.19 -23.69
C ALA A 265 5.32 13.68 -23.81
N GLY A 266 5.09 14.47 -22.76
CA GLY A 266 5.47 15.89 -22.70
C GLY A 266 6.97 16.16 -22.86
N TRP A 267 7.82 15.19 -22.49
CA TRP A 267 9.27 15.24 -22.70
C TRP A 267 9.73 14.64 -24.03
N GLY A 268 8.79 14.23 -24.89
CA GLY A 268 9.05 13.73 -26.23
C GLY A 268 9.30 12.22 -26.33
N TYR A 269 8.85 11.43 -25.33
CA TYR A 269 8.73 9.99 -25.50
C TYR A 269 7.49 9.67 -26.35
N ASN A 270 7.66 8.90 -27.42
CA ASN A 270 6.54 8.49 -28.26
C ASN A 270 5.86 7.26 -27.64
N LEU A 271 4.71 7.46 -26.99
CA LEU A 271 3.91 6.37 -26.43
C LEU A 271 3.50 5.39 -27.53
N SER A 272 3.74 4.10 -27.30
CA SER A 272 3.22 3.01 -28.12
C SER A 272 1.70 2.89 -27.99
N ASP A 273 1.05 2.19 -28.92
CA ASP A 273 -0.40 2.03 -28.95
C ASP A 273 -0.99 1.52 -27.62
N VAL A 274 -0.28 0.62 -26.93
CA VAL A 274 -0.74 0.07 -25.64
C VAL A 274 -0.55 1.04 -24.47
N GLU A 275 0.47 1.91 -24.53
CA GLU A 275 0.72 2.94 -23.53
C GLU A 275 -0.24 4.13 -23.71
N GLN A 276 -0.66 4.43 -24.94
CA GLN A 276 -1.67 5.46 -25.21
C GLN A 276 -3.03 5.15 -24.56
N ILE A 277 -3.35 3.87 -24.35
CA ILE A 277 -4.56 3.45 -23.63
C ILE A 277 -4.55 3.99 -22.19
N VAL A 278 -3.37 4.07 -21.56
CA VAL A 278 -3.21 4.55 -20.17
C VAL A 278 -3.62 6.01 -20.04
N THR A 279 -3.26 6.84 -21.02
CA THR A 279 -3.52 8.29 -21.01
C THR A 279 -4.88 8.67 -21.62
N ALA A 280 -5.54 7.75 -22.33
CA ALA A 280 -6.78 8.04 -23.05
C ALA A 280 -7.95 8.50 -22.15
N GLY A 281 -8.01 8.03 -20.90
CA GLY A 281 -9.06 8.41 -19.94
C GLY A 281 -8.93 9.84 -19.41
N GLU A 282 -7.71 10.39 -19.32
CA GLU A 282 -7.49 11.78 -18.91
C GLU A 282 -7.82 12.76 -20.03
N SER A 283 -7.49 12.43 -21.27
CA SER A 283 -7.81 13.26 -22.44
C SER A 283 -9.32 13.52 -22.59
N ALA A 284 -10.15 12.49 -22.36
CA ALA A 284 -11.60 12.61 -22.42
C ALA A 284 -12.20 13.47 -21.28
N ASN A 285 -11.61 13.40 -20.07
CA ASN A 285 -12.04 14.21 -18.94
C ASN A 285 -11.58 15.68 -19.08
N ALA A 286 -10.38 15.92 -19.62
CA ALA A 286 -9.88 17.27 -19.89
C ALA A 286 -10.67 18.00 -20.99
N GLU A 287 -11.12 17.28 -22.03
CA GLU A 287 -12.02 17.84 -23.05
C GLU A 287 -13.44 18.12 -22.50
N GLY A 288 -13.93 17.28 -21.59
CA GLY A 288 -15.21 17.51 -20.89
C GLY A 288 -15.19 18.73 -19.97
N ASP A 289 -14.09 18.94 -19.24
CA ASP A 289 -13.91 20.12 -18.39
C ASP A 289 -13.73 21.39 -19.23
N ALA A 290 -12.94 21.36 -20.30
CA ALA A 290 -12.79 22.52 -21.20
C ALA A 290 -14.10 22.93 -21.89
N ALA A 291 -15.02 21.97 -22.14
CA ALA A 291 -16.35 22.24 -22.65
C ALA A 291 -17.30 22.83 -21.59
N SER A 292 -17.13 22.47 -20.31
CA SER A 292 -17.96 22.97 -19.21
C SER A 292 -17.62 24.42 -18.81
N VAL A 293 -16.36 24.83 -18.94
CA VAL A 293 -15.93 26.23 -18.63
C VAL A 293 -16.36 27.22 -19.72
N ASN A 294 -16.63 26.77 -20.94
CA ASN A 294 -17.07 27.62 -22.06
C ASN A 294 -18.59 27.76 -22.19
N ALA A 295 -19.38 27.11 -21.32
CA ALA A 295 -20.81 27.35 -21.24
C ALA A 295 -21.08 28.56 -20.33
N GLU A 296 -21.13 29.77 -20.91
CA GLU A 296 -21.54 30.98 -20.18
C GLU A 296 -22.93 30.79 -19.54
N PRO A 297 -23.13 31.21 -18.28
CA PRO A 297 -24.44 31.14 -17.65
C PRO A 297 -25.36 32.18 -18.28
N SER A 298 -26.41 31.70 -18.95
CA SER A 298 -27.55 32.50 -19.39
C SER A 298 -28.13 33.27 -18.21
N ALA A 299 -27.89 34.59 -18.18
CA ALA A 299 -28.58 35.49 -17.27
C ALA A 299 -30.07 35.53 -17.63
N GLY A 300 -30.92 35.07 -16.72
CA GLY A 300 -32.37 35.15 -16.80
C GLY A 300 -32.90 35.83 -15.55
N ASP A 301 -33.69 36.88 -15.78
CA ASP A 301 -34.38 37.80 -14.85
C ASP A 301 -35.14 37.13 -13.69
#